data_AF-A0A2W4LY67-F1
#
_entry.id   AF-A0A2W4LY67-F1
#
_cell.length_a   1.000
_cell.length_b   1.000
_cell.length_c   1.000
_cell.angle_alpha   90.00
_cell.angle_beta   90.00
_cell.angle_gamma   90.00
#
_symmetry.space_group_name_H-M   'P 1'
#
loop_
_entity.id
_entity.type
_entity.pdbx_description
1 polymer ?
#
loop_
_entity_poly.entity_id
_entity_poly.type
_entity_poly.pdbx_seq_one_letter_code
_entity_poly.pdbx_strand_id
1 'polypeptide(L)'
;MSNTADELHKSSLLREVAFFALYIVLIGLGLFVGLIIWRQALGIIFYEWLSIMPWVARFLYMFFVVAGAIAMVIGLLAAEPYLNNGKRQGQLMRRFLKAAVPIIALGVIGGLIMILGG
;
A
#
# COMPACT_ATOMS: atom_id res chain seq x y z
N MET A 1 25.85 -36.84 5.59
CA MET A 1 26.25 -35.42 5.50
C MET A 1 25.55 -34.65 4.36
N SER A 2 24.69 -35.26 3.51
CA SER A 2 23.96 -34.52 2.45
C SER A 2 22.64 -33.88 2.91
N ASN A 3 21.95 -34.42 3.94
CA ASN A 3 20.64 -33.89 4.37
C ASN A 3 20.67 -32.45 4.91
N THR A 4 21.76 -32.01 5.53
CA THR A 4 21.84 -30.68 6.14
C THR A 4 21.97 -29.54 5.12
N ALA A 5 22.57 -29.80 3.96
CA ALA A 5 22.72 -28.80 2.90
C ALA A 5 21.39 -28.55 2.16
N ASP A 6 20.61 -29.61 1.92
CA ASP A 6 19.29 -29.51 1.29
C ASP A 6 18.27 -28.79 2.17
N GLU A 7 18.26 -29.02 3.48
CA GLU A 7 17.36 -28.33 4.40
C GLU A 7 17.67 -26.83 4.53
N LEU A 8 18.96 -26.47 4.51
CA LEU A 8 19.41 -25.07 4.48
C LEU A 8 19.01 -24.38 3.18
N HIS A 9 19.16 -25.05 2.03
CA HIS A 9 18.77 -24.51 0.73
C HIS A 9 17.25 -24.29 0.62
N LYS A 10 16.47 -25.30 1.03
CA LYS A 10 15.00 -25.25 1.00
C LYS A 10 14.43 -24.17 1.92
N SER A 11 14.99 -24.01 3.13
CA SER A 11 14.57 -22.95 4.07
C SER A 11 14.91 -21.55 3.56
N SER A 12 16.04 -21.37 2.86
CA SER A 12 16.39 -20.12 2.18
C SER A 12 15.39 -19.78 1.07
N LEU A 13 15.05 -20.75 0.21
CA LEU A 13 14.08 -20.56 -0.87
C LEU A 13 12.68 -20.22 -0.33
N LEU A 14 12.22 -20.90 0.71
CA LEU A 14 10.93 -20.60 1.34
C LEU A 14 10.88 -19.17 1.90
N ARG A 15 11.97 -18.69 2.49
CA ARG A 15 12.06 -17.30 3.00
C ARG A 15 12.08 -16.28 1.86
N GLU A 16 12.70 -16.61 0.73
CA GLU A 16 12.70 -15.77 -0.49
C GLU A 16 11.29 -15.64 -1.07
N VAL A 17 10.60 -16.77 -1.25
CA VAL A 17 9.23 -16.82 -1.77
C VAL A 17 8.27 -16.06 -0.85
N ALA A 18 8.38 -16.26 0.46
CA ALA A 18 7.57 -15.53 1.43
C ALA A 18 7.79 -14.01 1.38
N PHE A 19 9.03 -13.56 1.16
CA PHE A 19 9.34 -12.14 0.98
C PHE A 19 8.66 -11.57 -0.26
N PHE A 20 8.80 -12.21 -1.43
CA PHE A 20 8.17 -11.73 -2.65
C PHE A 20 6.64 -11.76 -2.55
N ALA A 21 6.06 -12.81 -1.96
CA ALA A 21 4.63 -12.89 -1.75
C ALA A 21 4.11 -11.72 -0.88
N LEU A 22 4.74 -11.46 0.26
CA LEU A 22 4.36 -10.35 1.14
C LEU A 22 4.59 -8.98 0.49
N TYR A 23 5.65 -8.84 -0.30
CA TYR A 23 5.91 -7.61 -1.03
C TYR A 23 4.81 -7.36 -2.07
N ILE A 24 4.49 -8.34 -2.93
CA ILE A 24 3.42 -8.24 -3.92
C ILE A 24 2.08 -7.91 -3.26
N VAL A 25 1.76 -8.54 -2.13
CA VAL A 25 0.54 -8.23 -1.37
C VAL A 25 0.53 -6.77 -0.90
N LEU A 26 1.65 -6.27 -0.38
CA LEU A 26 1.76 -4.89 0.07
C LEU A 26 1.60 -3.89 -1.08
N ILE A 27 2.19 -4.19 -2.24
CA ILE A 27 2.03 -3.40 -3.46
C ILE A 27 0.57 -3.39 -3.91
N GLY A 28 -0.04 -4.58 -4.03
CA GLY A 28 -1.42 -4.73 -4.47
C GLY A 28 -2.38 -3.98 -3.55
N LEU A 29 -2.17 -4.09 -2.24
CA LEU A 29 -2.94 -3.35 -1.24
C LEU A 29 -2.77 -1.82 -1.41
N GLY A 30 -1.54 -1.33 -1.57
CA GLY A 30 -1.27 0.09 -1.79
C GLY A 30 -1.91 0.62 -3.07
N LEU A 31 -1.80 -0.12 -4.19
CA LEU A 31 -2.42 0.22 -5.46
C LEU A 31 -3.95 0.24 -5.36
N PHE A 32 -4.54 -0.77 -4.72
CA PHE A 32 -5.98 -0.86 -4.52
C PHE A 32 -6.50 0.33 -3.69
N VAL A 33 -5.88 0.58 -2.54
CA VAL A 33 -6.27 1.68 -1.66
C VAL A 33 -6.07 3.03 -2.34
N GLY A 34 -4.91 3.27 -2.96
CA GLY A 34 -4.62 4.56 -3.59
C GLY A 34 -5.44 4.83 -4.85
N LEU A 35 -5.47 3.89 -5.80
CA LEU A 35 -6.04 4.12 -7.13
C LEU A 35 -7.54 3.83 -7.23
N ILE A 36 -8.07 2.93 -6.39
CA ILE A 36 -9.49 2.58 -6.43
C ILE A 36 -10.24 3.34 -5.34
N ILE A 37 -9.85 3.16 -4.08
CA ILE A 37 -10.59 3.76 -2.96
C ILE A 37 -10.41 5.28 -2.94
N TRP A 38 -9.17 5.76 -2.82
CA TRP A 38 -8.92 7.18 -2.64
C TRP A 38 -9.25 8.02 -3.87
N ARG A 39 -9.10 7.49 -5.09
CA ARG A 39 -9.55 8.17 -6.30
C ARG A 39 -11.05 8.49 -6.25
N GLN A 40 -11.87 7.53 -5.83
CA GLN A 40 -13.32 7.73 -5.71
C GLN A 40 -13.66 8.64 -4.53
N ALA A 41 -13.05 8.40 -3.36
CA ALA A 41 -13.27 9.20 -2.17
C ALA A 41 -12.94 10.69 -2.37
N LEU A 42 -11.84 11.01 -3.06
CA LEU A 42 -11.49 12.39 -3.39
C LEU A 42 -12.50 13.02 -4.35
N GLY A 43 -13.08 12.24 -5.26
CA GLY A 43 -14.17 12.68 -6.13
C GLY A 43 -15.38 13.14 -5.30
N ILE A 44 -15.85 12.28 -4.40
CA ILE A 44 -16.94 12.58 -3.47
C ILE A 44 -16.64 13.83 -2.64
N ILE A 45 -15.46 13.88 -2.01
CA ILE A 45 -15.08 15.01 -1.15
C ILE A 45 -15.15 16.34 -1.91
N PHE A 46 -14.53 16.42 -3.09
CA PHE A 46 -14.38 17.70 -3.79
C PHE A 46 -15.59 18.10 -4.62
N TYR A 47 -16.32 17.14 -5.19
CA TYR A 47 -17.43 17.42 -6.08
C TYR A 47 -18.80 17.35 -5.41
N GLU A 48 -18.94 16.61 -4.31
CA GLU A 48 -20.23 16.45 -3.63
C GLU A 48 -20.24 17.19 -2.29
N TRP A 49 -19.23 16.98 -1.45
CA TRP A 49 -19.27 17.49 -0.07
C TRP A 49 -18.84 18.95 0.04
N LEU A 50 -17.75 19.35 -0.61
CA LEU A 50 -17.19 20.70 -0.42
C LEU A 50 -18.01 21.82 -1.07
N SER A 51 -18.88 21.52 -2.04
CA SER A 51 -19.73 22.52 -2.74
C SER A 51 -18.96 23.79 -3.18
N ILE A 52 -17.69 23.64 -3.55
CA ILE A 52 -16.81 24.74 -3.98
C ILE A 52 -16.95 25.03 -5.48
N MET A 53 -16.36 26.15 -5.92
CA MET A 53 -16.33 26.49 -7.35
C MET A 53 -15.75 25.33 -8.18
N PRO A 54 -16.37 24.98 -9.33
CA PRO A 54 -16.00 23.79 -10.10
C PRO A 54 -14.53 23.72 -10.53
N TRP A 55 -13.94 24.88 -10.83
CA TRP A 55 -12.53 24.97 -11.23
C TRP A 55 -11.58 24.68 -10.06
N VAL A 56 -11.93 25.11 -8.83
CA VAL A 56 -11.15 24.83 -7.61
C VAL A 56 -11.26 23.35 -7.24
N ALA A 57 -12.46 22.78 -7.29
CA ALA A 57 -12.68 21.34 -7.05
C ALA A 57 -11.81 20.49 -7.98
N ARG A 58 -11.81 20.82 -9.28
CA ARG A 58 -11.01 20.13 -10.29
C ARG A 58 -9.51 20.27 -10.03
N PHE A 59 -9.04 21.46 -9.69
CA PHE A 59 -7.63 21.69 -9.38
C PHE A 59 -7.19 20.88 -8.15
N LEU A 60 -7.95 20.95 -7.05
CA LEU A 60 -7.64 20.21 -5.83
C LEU A 60 -7.68 18.69 -6.06
N TYR A 61 -8.72 18.19 -6.74
CA TYR A 61 -8.81 16.78 -7.08
C TYR A 61 -7.59 16.32 -7.88
N MET A 62 -7.19 17.03 -8.94
CA MET A 62 -6.01 16.69 -9.73
C MET A 62 -4.72 16.76 -8.89
N PHE A 63 -4.57 17.80 -8.08
CA PHE A 63 -3.42 17.96 -7.19
C PHE A 63 -3.27 16.77 -6.24
N PHE A 64 -4.35 16.38 -5.55
CA PHE A 64 -4.32 15.25 -4.61
C PHE A 64 -4.14 13.90 -5.31
N VAL A 65 -4.69 13.71 -6.51
CA VAL A 65 -4.46 12.50 -7.30
C VAL A 65 -2.99 12.38 -7.70
N VAL A 66 -2.38 13.46 -8.19
CA VAL A 66 -0.95 13.46 -8.57
C VAL A 66 -0.06 13.30 -7.35
N ALA A 67 -0.32 14.04 -6.27
CA ALA A 67 0.43 13.92 -5.02
C ALA A 67 0.32 12.52 -4.43
N GLY A 68 -0.88 11.91 -4.46
CA GLY A 68 -1.11 10.54 -4.04
C GLY A 68 -0.35 9.52 -4.88
N ALA A 69 -0.31 9.70 -6.21
CA ALA A 69 0.47 8.84 -7.10
C ALA A 69 1.98 8.92 -6.80
N ILE A 70 2.51 10.13 -6.59
CA ILE A 70 3.93 10.33 -6.21
C ILE A 70 4.21 9.67 -4.86
N ALA A 71 3.36 9.88 -3.86
CA ALA A 71 3.50 9.26 -2.54
C ALA A 71 3.48 7.73 -2.62
N MET A 72 2.64 7.16 -3.49
CA MET A 72 2.57 5.72 -3.73
C MET A 72 3.86 5.20 -4.37
N VAL A 73 4.42 5.89 -5.37
CA VAL A 73 5.70 5.50 -5.99
C VAL A 73 6.83 5.54 -4.98
N ILE A 74 6.91 6.59 -4.16
CA ILE A 74 7.91 6.69 -3.08
C ILE A 74 7.72 5.55 -2.07
N GLY A 75 6.47 5.27 -1.68
CA GLY A 75 6.13 4.18 -0.77
C GLY A 75 6.54 2.81 -1.31
N LEU A 76 6.35 2.57 -2.61
CA LEU A 76 6.77 1.36 -3.31
C LEU A 76 8.30 1.19 -3.27
N LEU A 77 9.03 2.24 -3.64
CA LEU A 77 10.49 2.26 -3.62
C LEU A 77 11.05 2.06 -2.20
N ALA A 78 10.36 2.54 -1.17
CA ALA A 78 10.73 2.37 0.23
C ALA A 78 10.34 1.00 0.81
N ALA A 79 9.27 0.38 0.29
CA ALA A 79 8.73 -0.87 0.82
C ALA A 79 9.69 -2.05 0.64
N GLU A 80 10.35 -2.15 -0.52
CA GLU A 80 11.31 -3.23 -0.80
C GLU A 80 12.49 -3.25 0.19
N PRO A 81 13.30 -2.18 0.35
CA PRO A 81 14.41 -2.19 1.30
C PRO A 81 13.91 -2.33 2.75
N TYR A 82 12.73 -1.80 3.07
CA TYR A 82 12.13 -1.92 4.39
C TYR A 82 11.82 -3.38 4.77
N LEU A 83 11.20 -4.13 3.86
CA LEU A 83 10.87 -5.55 4.03
C LEU A 83 12.13 -6.42 3.95
N ASN A 84 13.08 -6.09 3.07
CA ASN A 84 14.32 -6.86 2.93
C ASN A 84 15.16 -6.79 4.22
N ASN A 85 15.19 -5.62 4.87
CA ASN A 85 15.77 -5.48 6.20
C ASN A 85 15.05 -6.35 7.26
N GLY A 86 13.74 -6.52 7.14
CA GLY A 86 12.96 -7.46 7.95
C GLY A 86 13.31 -8.93 7.68
N LYS A 87 13.53 -9.28 6.41
CA LYS A 87 14.00 -10.62 5.98
C LYS A 87 15.34 -10.95 6.64
N ARG A 88 16.30 -10.02 6.62
CA ARG A 88 17.64 -10.20 7.23
C ARG A 88 17.59 -10.38 8.75
N GLN A 89 16.67 -9.69 9.43
CA GLN A 89 16.52 -9.73 10.89
C GLN A 89 15.54 -10.81 11.40
N GLY A 90 14.95 -11.61 10.51
CA GLY A 90 13.91 -12.58 10.89
C GLY A 90 12.59 -11.95 11.35
N GLN A 91 12.37 -10.65 11.09
CA GLN A 91 11.19 -9.89 11.50
C GLN A 91 10.27 -9.52 10.32
N LEU A 92 10.32 -10.31 9.24
CA LEU A 92 9.62 -10.04 7.99
C LEU A 92 8.11 -9.77 8.21
N MET A 93 7.43 -10.66 8.94
CA MET A 93 6.00 -10.54 9.21
C MET A 93 5.65 -9.28 10.03
N ARG A 94 6.45 -8.97 11.06
CA ARG A 94 6.24 -7.79 11.90
C ARG A 94 6.38 -6.50 11.10
N ARG A 95 7.38 -6.43 10.21
CA ARG A 95 7.57 -5.26 9.33
C ARG A 95 6.47 -5.16 8.28
N PHE A 96 6.07 -6.27 7.68
CA PHE A 96 4.93 -6.32 6.77
C PHE A 96 3.67 -5.76 7.44
N LEU A 97 3.30 -6.26 8.62
CA LEU A 97 2.12 -5.76 9.35
C LEU A 97 2.26 -4.27 9.69
N LYS A 98 3.44 -3.82 10.12
CA LYS A 98 3.67 -2.40 10.42
C LYS A 98 3.50 -1.50 9.19
N ALA A 99 3.77 -1.99 7.99
CA ALA A 99 3.52 -1.27 6.74
C ALA A 99 2.08 -1.42 6.24
N ALA A 100 1.47 -2.60 6.39
CA ALA A 100 0.12 -2.88 5.92
C ALA A 100 -0.95 -2.15 6.76
N VAL A 101 -0.79 -2.09 8.09
CA VAL A 101 -1.75 -1.45 9.01
C VAL A 101 -2.12 -0.01 8.61
N PRO A 102 -1.17 0.92 8.37
CA PRO A 102 -1.55 2.27 7.95
C PRO A 102 -2.23 2.30 6.58
N ILE A 103 -1.87 1.41 5.66
CA ILE A 103 -2.52 1.32 4.34
C ILE A 103 -3.97 0.83 4.51
N ILE A 104 -4.20 -0.19 5.35
CA ILE A 104 -5.54 -0.69 5.66
C ILE A 104 -6.37 0.41 6.34
N ALA A 105 -5.80 1.12 7.31
CA ALA A 105 -6.50 2.22 7.98
C ALA A 105 -6.91 3.32 7.00
N LEU A 106 -6.01 3.72 6.09
CA LEU A 106 -6.33 4.65 5.00
C LEU A 106 -7.41 4.10 4.06
N GLY A 107 -7.37 2.79 3.76
CA GLY A 107 -8.40 2.11 2.97
C GLY A 107 -9.77 2.14 3.64
N VAL A 108 -9.84 1.89 4.94
CA VAL A 108 -11.08 1.96 5.73
C VAL A 108 -11.63 3.38 5.71
N ILE A 109 -10.80 4.40 5.95
CA ILE A 109 -11.23 5.80 5.92
C ILE A 109 -11.79 6.18 4.55
N GLY A 110 -11.08 5.86 3.47
CA GLY A 110 -11.56 6.12 2.11
C GLY A 110 -12.84 5.35 1.79
N GLY A 111 -12.95 4.09 2.23
CA GLY A 111 -14.15 3.27 2.06
C GLY A 111 -15.36 3.83 2.80
N LEU A 112 -15.17 4.35 4.02
CA LEU A 112 -16.23 5.02 4.78
C LEU A 112 -16.73 6.27 4.04
N ILE A 113 -15.82 7.08 3.47
CA ILE A 113 -16.21 8.24 2.65
C ILE A 113 -17.08 7.80 1.47
N MET A 114 -16.70 6.71 0.79
CA MET A 114 -17.48 6.17 -0.32
C MET A 114 -18.88 5.71 0.08
N ILE A 115 -19.00 5.06 1.24
CA ILE A 115 -20.31 4.61 1.77
C ILE A 115 -21.18 5.78 2.21
N LEU A 116 -20.59 6.88 2.69
CA LEU A 116 -21.31 8.04 3.19
C LEU A 116 -21.66 9.06 2.08
N GLY A 117 -20.92 9.06 0.98
CA GLY A 117 -21.17 9.94 -0.17
C GLY A 117 -22.02 9.32 -1.28
N GLY A 118 -22.02 7.98 -1.40
CA GLY A 118 -22.92 7.24 -2.30
C GLY A 118 -24.32 7.08 -1.74
#